data_AF-A0A958J4G9-F1
#
_entry.id   AF-A0A958J4G9-F1
#
_cell.length_a   1.000
_cell.length_b   1.000
_cell.length_c   1.000
_cell.angle_alpha   90.00
_cell.angle_beta   90.00
_cell.angle_gamma   90.00
#
_symmetry.space_group_name_H-M   'P 1'
#
loop_
_entity.id
_entity.type
_entity.pdbx_description
1 polymer ?
#
loop_
_entity_poly.entity_id
_entity_poly.type
_entity_poly.pdbx_seq_one_letter_code
_entity_poly.pdbx_strand_id
1 'polypeptide(L)'
;MAELFGVDLGTHLASIIAEYSSKESIYGYPKRKFYLGFPGYDFSVQFHDKIAATPLGPASGPHTQLAQNIVLSFLGGGRIMELKTVQIQDRLEIPRPCIDARNVGFNVEWSQELRLEDSLREYVNAWILLKVIEETGMLGIPKGDPFYQTVFDISVGYDLAGISSPEVHDWLKRIRNAKAEIAAAKETLPAEYDAVKNLDIDPHIADSATLSTFHGCPRDEIEAIVEHLIVEHKLHVIVKMNPTILGYDFVQRTLHEELGYTHIELDREAFEKDLQFGEGVEMMKRLQVFAEKHGKRVGAKFTNTLVV
;
A
#
# COMPACT_ATOMS: atom_id res chain seq x y z
N MET A 1 -6.42 -9.93 -24.02
CA MET A 1 -5.66 -8.96 -23.20
C MET A 1 -5.21 -9.70 -21.95
N ALA A 2 -3.96 -9.57 -21.50
CA ALA A 2 -3.47 -10.35 -20.37
C ALA A 2 -4.08 -9.82 -19.06
N GLU A 3 -4.75 -10.70 -18.31
CA GLU A 3 -5.18 -10.41 -16.94
C GLU A 3 -3.95 -10.30 -16.03
N LEU A 4 -4.02 -9.46 -15.01
CA LEU A 4 -2.96 -9.39 -14.00
C LEU A 4 -3.08 -10.64 -13.12
N PHE A 5 -2.02 -11.45 -13.04
CA PHE A 5 -1.97 -12.60 -12.15
C PHE A 5 -0.66 -12.61 -11.36
N GLY A 6 -0.75 -13.05 -10.11
CA GLY A 6 0.39 -13.30 -9.25
C GLY A 6 1.09 -14.61 -9.60
N VAL A 7 2.32 -14.80 -9.12
CA VAL A 7 3.03 -16.07 -9.21
C VAL A 7 3.15 -16.71 -7.84
N ASP A 8 3.30 -18.03 -7.79
CA ASP A 8 3.40 -18.74 -6.51
C ASP A 8 4.72 -18.44 -5.78
N LEU A 9 4.72 -18.66 -4.46
CA LEU A 9 5.87 -18.39 -3.60
C LEU A 9 7.12 -19.18 -4.02
N GLY A 10 6.96 -20.44 -4.46
CA GLY A 10 8.07 -21.28 -4.90
C GLY A 10 8.75 -20.71 -6.14
N THR A 11 7.96 -20.24 -7.10
CA THR A 11 8.47 -19.53 -8.29
C THR A 11 9.22 -18.25 -7.92
N HIS A 12 8.69 -17.45 -6.98
CA HIS A 12 9.40 -16.26 -6.49
C HIS A 12 10.76 -16.60 -5.86
N LEU A 13 10.81 -17.60 -4.98
CA LEU A 13 12.04 -18.04 -4.31
C LEU A 13 13.07 -18.56 -5.31
N ALA A 14 12.64 -19.43 -6.23
CA ALA A 14 13.49 -19.97 -7.29
C ALA A 14 14.10 -18.84 -8.13
N SER A 15 13.29 -17.86 -8.53
CA SER A 15 13.76 -16.70 -9.29
C SER A 15 14.76 -15.86 -8.49
N ILE A 16 14.44 -15.48 -7.26
CA ILE A 16 15.32 -14.63 -6.43
C ILE A 16 16.66 -15.32 -6.19
N ILE A 17 16.65 -16.58 -5.75
CA ILE A 17 17.86 -17.30 -5.36
C ILE A 17 18.74 -17.57 -6.58
N ALA A 18 18.16 -18.07 -7.68
CA ALA A 18 18.91 -18.36 -8.88
C ALA A 18 19.48 -17.10 -9.53
N GLU A 19 18.69 -16.03 -9.61
CA GLU A 19 19.12 -14.76 -10.21
C GLU A 19 20.20 -14.09 -9.35
N TYR A 20 20.04 -14.04 -8.04
CA TYR A 20 21.03 -13.42 -7.16
C TYR A 20 22.37 -14.16 -7.21
N SER A 21 22.35 -15.50 -7.22
CA SER A 21 23.56 -16.34 -7.32
C SER A 21 24.28 -16.19 -8.66
N SER A 22 23.54 -16.06 -9.77
CA SER A 22 24.13 -16.05 -11.13
C SER A 22 24.45 -14.66 -11.69
N LYS A 23 23.70 -13.63 -11.27
CA LYS A 23 23.73 -12.28 -11.88
C LYS A 23 23.89 -11.15 -10.87
N GLU A 24 23.90 -11.46 -9.57
CA GLU A 24 23.84 -10.46 -8.50
C GLU A 24 22.70 -9.45 -8.71
N SER A 25 21.51 -9.96 -9.05
CA SER A 25 20.29 -9.15 -9.21
C SER A 25 19.06 -9.88 -8.69
N ILE A 26 18.00 -9.12 -8.40
CA ILE A 26 16.69 -9.64 -8.01
C ILE A 26 15.65 -8.97 -8.91
N TYR A 27 14.89 -9.77 -9.67
CA TYR A 27 13.91 -9.29 -10.65
C TYR A 27 14.48 -8.27 -11.64
N GLY A 28 15.73 -8.49 -12.08
CA GLY A 28 16.47 -7.60 -12.96
C GLY A 28 17.02 -6.34 -12.29
N TYR A 29 16.74 -6.11 -11.00
CA TYR A 29 17.32 -4.99 -10.26
C TYR A 29 18.71 -5.37 -9.73
N PRO A 30 19.78 -4.71 -10.18
CA PRO A 30 21.14 -5.15 -9.87
C PRO A 30 21.55 -4.76 -8.45
N LYS A 31 22.26 -5.65 -7.75
CA LYS A 31 22.76 -5.49 -6.38
C LYS A 31 23.48 -4.17 -6.13
N ARG A 32 24.28 -3.71 -7.09
CA ARG A 32 24.98 -2.41 -7.02
C ARG A 32 24.05 -1.19 -6.88
N LYS A 33 22.76 -1.33 -7.17
CA LYS A 33 21.73 -0.30 -7.02
C LYS A 33 20.85 -0.52 -5.78
N PHE A 34 21.06 -1.59 -5.01
CA PHE A 34 20.30 -1.79 -3.78
C PHE A 34 20.58 -0.64 -2.83
N TYR A 35 19.51 -0.10 -2.25
CA TYR A 35 19.64 0.87 -1.17
C TYR A 35 20.01 0.12 0.12
N LEU A 36 21.20 0.40 0.65
CA LEU A 36 21.75 -0.20 1.87
C LEU A 36 21.99 0.85 2.97
N GLY A 37 21.38 2.03 2.84
CA GLY A 37 21.62 3.17 3.72
C GLY A 37 22.91 3.94 3.41
N PHE A 38 23.20 4.94 4.23
CA PHE A 38 24.43 5.73 4.17
C PHE A 38 25.13 5.66 5.53
N PRO A 39 26.43 5.25 5.58
CA PRO A 39 27.15 5.15 6.85
C PRO A 39 27.11 6.46 7.65
N GLY A 40 26.74 6.36 8.93
CA GLY A 40 26.67 7.51 9.85
C GLY A 40 25.37 8.32 9.80
N TYR A 41 24.39 7.92 9.00
CA TYR A 41 23.08 8.56 8.93
C TYR A 41 21.96 7.61 9.35
N ASP A 42 21.05 8.11 10.18
CA ASP A 42 19.79 7.45 10.53
C ASP A 42 18.64 8.17 9.81
N PHE A 43 17.97 7.45 8.92
CA PHE A 43 16.80 7.93 8.18
C PHE A 43 15.50 7.35 8.73
N SER A 44 15.55 6.61 9.84
CA SER A 44 14.36 5.98 10.39
C SER A 44 13.34 7.03 10.82
N VAL A 45 12.07 6.69 10.63
CA VAL A 45 10.95 7.51 11.09
C VAL A 45 9.93 6.66 11.82
N GLN A 46 9.31 7.25 12.83
CA GLN A 46 8.15 6.67 13.47
C GLN A 46 6.92 6.87 12.56
N PHE A 47 6.31 5.76 12.16
CA PHE A 47 5.04 5.73 11.45
C PHE A 47 4.00 5.08 12.36
N HIS A 48 3.13 5.92 12.94
CA HIS A 48 2.24 5.55 14.05
C HIS A 48 2.99 4.93 15.24
N ASP A 49 2.85 3.63 15.48
CA ASP A 49 3.49 2.86 16.54
C ASP A 49 4.66 1.99 16.04
N LYS A 50 4.93 1.99 14.73
CA LYS A 50 6.05 1.27 14.10
C LYS A 50 7.18 2.22 13.73
N ILE A 51 8.34 1.64 13.46
CA ILE A 51 9.49 2.33 12.89
C ILE A 51 9.66 1.82 11.45
N ALA A 52 9.89 2.73 10.52
CA ALA A 52 10.31 2.43 9.16
C ALA A 52 11.76 2.91 9.00
N ALA A 53 12.64 2.11 8.39
CA ALA A 53 14.06 2.45 8.26
C ALA A 53 14.35 3.67 7.34
N THR A 54 13.34 4.13 6.59
CA THR A 54 13.37 5.35 5.78
C THR A 54 11.97 5.98 5.75
N PRO A 55 11.83 7.29 5.46
CA PRO A 55 10.52 7.94 5.33
C PRO A 55 9.86 7.73 3.96
N LEU A 56 10.44 6.89 3.11
CA LEU A 56 10.04 6.75 1.70
C LEU A 56 9.24 5.47 1.48
N GLY A 57 8.41 5.50 0.44
CA GLY A 57 7.82 4.32 -0.14
C GLY A 57 6.69 4.66 -1.13
N PRO A 58 6.20 3.65 -1.85
CA PRO A 58 5.21 3.85 -2.89
C PRO A 58 3.83 4.13 -2.27
N ALA A 59 3.11 5.06 -2.88
CA ALA A 59 1.68 5.24 -2.64
C ALA A 59 0.88 4.08 -3.24
N SER A 60 -0.36 3.91 -2.77
CA SER A 60 -1.29 2.92 -3.34
C SER A 60 -1.49 3.17 -4.83
N GLY A 61 -1.23 2.15 -5.64
CA GLY A 61 -1.30 2.26 -7.08
C GLY A 61 -0.94 0.97 -7.78
N PRO A 62 -0.94 0.96 -9.13
CA PRO A 62 -0.72 -0.24 -9.94
C PRO A 62 0.49 -1.09 -9.49
N HIS A 63 1.55 -0.40 -9.04
CA HIS A 63 2.80 -1.03 -8.62
C HIS A 63 2.73 -1.74 -7.26
N THR A 64 1.81 -1.40 -6.36
CA THR A 64 1.74 -1.99 -5.02
C THR A 64 0.77 -3.16 -4.90
N GLN A 65 0.45 -3.81 -6.04
CA GLN A 65 -0.41 -5.00 -6.13
C GLN A 65 0.36 -6.32 -6.05
N LEU A 66 1.57 -6.36 -6.59
CA LEU A 66 2.32 -7.61 -6.82
C LEU A 66 3.51 -7.74 -5.89
N ALA A 67 3.77 -8.96 -5.44
CA ALA A 67 4.81 -9.26 -4.47
C ALA A 67 6.20 -8.82 -4.95
N GLN A 68 6.54 -9.08 -6.21
CA GLN A 68 7.83 -8.68 -6.78
C GLN A 68 8.04 -7.16 -6.76
N ASN A 69 6.99 -6.37 -6.95
CA ASN A 69 7.12 -4.92 -6.97
C ASN A 69 7.29 -4.36 -5.55
N ILE A 70 6.63 -4.97 -4.56
CA ILE A 70 6.81 -4.64 -3.14
C ILE A 70 8.25 -4.98 -2.71
N VAL A 71 8.77 -6.14 -3.11
CA VAL A 71 10.18 -6.50 -2.88
C VAL A 71 11.14 -5.54 -3.59
N LEU A 72 10.88 -5.17 -4.84
CA LEU A 72 11.68 -4.19 -5.57
C LEU A 72 11.65 -2.80 -4.91
N SER A 73 10.50 -2.38 -4.41
CA SER A 73 10.35 -1.15 -3.61
C SER A 73 11.25 -1.20 -2.38
N PHE A 74 11.28 -2.32 -1.65
CA PHE A 74 12.19 -2.51 -0.52
C PHE A 74 13.65 -2.37 -0.93
N LEU A 75 14.06 -3.06 -2.01
CA LEU A 75 15.43 -2.99 -2.53
C LEU A 75 15.82 -1.59 -3.04
N GLY A 76 14.85 -0.81 -3.50
CA GLY A 76 15.00 0.59 -3.89
C GLY A 76 15.04 1.57 -2.71
N GLY A 77 14.80 1.11 -1.48
CA GLY A 77 14.83 1.92 -0.26
C GLY A 77 13.45 2.33 0.27
N GLY A 78 12.35 1.86 -0.31
CA GLY A 78 11.01 2.05 0.26
C GLY A 78 10.82 1.25 1.55
N ARG A 79 10.24 1.86 2.58
CA ARG A 79 9.94 1.23 3.88
C ARG A 79 8.52 1.49 4.40
N ILE A 80 7.80 2.47 3.86
CA ILE A 80 6.39 2.69 4.14
C ILE A 80 5.62 2.41 2.86
N MET A 81 5.07 1.20 2.73
CA MET A 81 4.47 0.73 1.49
C MET A 81 2.95 0.71 1.62
N GLU A 82 2.29 1.64 0.94
CA GLU A 82 0.84 1.64 0.87
C GLU A 82 0.39 0.64 -0.20
N LEU A 83 -0.27 -0.43 0.26
CA LEU A 83 -0.77 -1.51 -0.59
C LEU A 83 -1.87 -1.00 -1.53
N LYS A 84 -2.16 -1.73 -2.61
CA LYS A 84 -3.25 -1.34 -3.51
C LYS A 84 -4.59 -1.34 -2.78
N THR A 85 -5.40 -0.32 -3.04
CA THR A 85 -6.72 -0.11 -2.43
C THR A 85 -7.63 -1.31 -2.65
N VAL A 86 -8.06 -1.98 -1.58
CA VAL A 86 -9.09 -3.01 -1.67
C VAL A 86 -10.49 -2.41 -1.50
N GLN A 87 -11.48 -3.03 -2.13
CA GLN A 87 -12.89 -2.65 -1.99
C GLN A 87 -13.82 -3.86 -2.19
N ILE A 88 -15.10 -3.69 -1.87
CA ILE A 88 -16.10 -4.76 -2.06
C ILE A 88 -16.29 -5.15 -3.53
N GLN A 89 -16.17 -4.19 -4.45
CA GLN A 89 -16.23 -4.47 -5.88
C GLN A 89 -14.86 -4.91 -6.40
N ASP A 90 -14.53 -6.18 -6.20
CA ASP A 90 -13.25 -6.80 -6.60
C ASP A 90 -13.28 -7.45 -8.01
N ARG A 91 -14.41 -7.28 -8.72
CA ARG A 91 -14.62 -7.68 -10.12
C ARG A 91 -15.00 -6.47 -10.94
N LEU A 92 -14.00 -5.67 -11.28
CA LEU A 92 -14.17 -4.48 -12.11
C LEU A 92 -14.01 -4.84 -13.59
N GLU A 93 -14.94 -4.37 -14.42
CA GLU A 93 -14.73 -4.28 -15.85
C GLU A 93 -13.95 -2.99 -16.14
N ILE A 94 -12.65 -3.15 -16.39
CA ILE A 94 -11.72 -2.02 -16.50
C ILE A 94 -11.39 -1.78 -17.98
N PRO A 95 -11.63 -0.58 -18.53
CA PRO A 95 -11.12 -0.23 -19.84
C PRO A 95 -9.58 -0.22 -19.80
N ARG A 96 -8.94 -0.87 -20.76
CA ARG A 96 -7.48 -1.05 -20.80
C ARG A 96 -6.95 -0.64 -22.19
N PRO A 97 -5.94 0.23 -22.28
CA PRO A 97 -5.32 1.00 -21.19
C PRO A 97 -6.28 2.04 -20.58
N CYS A 98 -6.15 2.35 -19.28
CA CYS A 98 -6.83 3.49 -18.64
C CYS A 98 -5.88 4.54 -18.04
N ILE A 99 -4.57 4.38 -18.22
CA ILE A 99 -3.57 5.40 -17.90
C ILE A 99 -2.87 5.81 -19.20
N ASP A 100 -2.78 7.10 -19.50
CA ASP A 100 -1.88 7.57 -20.57
C ASP A 100 -0.43 7.50 -20.08
N ALA A 101 0.21 6.35 -20.30
CA ALA A 101 1.61 6.11 -19.96
C ALA A 101 2.47 6.16 -21.23
N ARG A 102 3.40 7.12 -21.30
CA ARG A 102 4.34 7.25 -22.42
C ARG A 102 5.37 6.11 -22.51
N ASN A 103 5.44 5.24 -21.52
CA ASN A 103 6.38 4.12 -21.43
C ASN A 103 5.73 2.91 -20.75
N VAL A 104 6.48 1.82 -20.58
CA VAL A 104 6.03 0.58 -19.92
C VAL A 104 5.61 0.86 -18.47
N GLY A 105 4.39 0.46 -18.13
CA GLY A 105 3.86 0.55 -16.78
C GLY A 105 2.62 -0.32 -16.61
N PHE A 106 2.24 -0.58 -15.36
CA PHE A 106 0.95 -1.17 -15.04
C PHE A 106 -0.13 -0.11 -15.28
N ASN A 107 -1.05 -0.40 -16.19
CA ASN A 107 -1.90 0.60 -16.82
C ASN A 107 -3.35 0.52 -16.31
N VAL A 108 -3.50 0.44 -14.98
CA VAL A 108 -4.81 0.43 -14.33
C VAL A 108 -4.86 1.36 -13.11
N GLU A 109 -5.56 2.49 -13.26
CA GLU A 109 -5.72 3.46 -12.17
C GLU A 109 -6.67 2.98 -11.07
N TRP A 110 -7.71 2.23 -11.46
CA TRP A 110 -8.80 1.78 -10.59
C TRP A 110 -8.32 1.06 -9.33
N SER A 111 -9.15 1.14 -8.27
CA SER A 111 -8.82 0.68 -6.93
C SER A 111 -8.21 -0.71 -6.90
N GLN A 112 -8.67 -1.69 -7.69
CA GLN A 112 -8.22 -3.06 -7.58
C GLN A 112 -8.28 -3.85 -8.91
N GLU A 113 -7.18 -4.46 -9.35
CA GLU A 113 -7.18 -5.43 -10.47
C GLU A 113 -7.27 -6.89 -10.00
N LEU A 114 -6.54 -7.22 -8.92
CA LEU A 114 -6.53 -8.54 -8.32
C LEU A 114 -7.73 -8.69 -7.40
N ARG A 115 -8.38 -9.86 -7.36
CA ARG A 115 -9.45 -10.12 -6.38
C ARG A 115 -8.93 -10.01 -4.94
N LEU A 116 -9.83 -9.91 -3.97
CA LEU A 116 -9.45 -9.82 -2.55
C LEU A 116 -8.49 -10.95 -2.14
N GLU A 117 -8.82 -12.20 -2.45
CA GLU A 117 -7.96 -13.36 -2.16
C GLU A 117 -6.61 -13.32 -2.89
N ASP A 118 -6.59 -12.89 -4.15
CA ASP A 118 -5.35 -12.81 -4.93
C ASP A 118 -4.43 -11.71 -4.37
N SER A 119 -4.97 -10.56 -4.00
CA SER A 119 -4.20 -9.47 -3.37
C SER A 119 -3.65 -9.88 -2.00
N LEU A 120 -4.43 -10.61 -1.19
CA LEU A 120 -3.97 -11.13 0.09
C LEU A 120 -2.78 -12.08 -0.10
N ARG A 121 -2.86 -12.99 -1.07
CA ARG A 121 -1.75 -13.88 -1.41
C ARG A 121 -0.49 -13.11 -1.80
N GLU A 122 -0.61 -12.08 -2.62
CA GLU A 122 0.55 -11.27 -3.04
C GLU A 122 1.21 -10.56 -1.85
N TYR A 123 0.42 -9.98 -0.94
CA TYR A 123 0.96 -9.27 0.22
C TYR A 123 1.60 -10.22 1.24
N VAL A 124 1.01 -11.40 1.45
CA VAL A 124 1.61 -12.46 2.28
C VAL A 124 2.90 -12.99 1.65
N ASN A 125 2.91 -13.22 0.34
CA ASN A 125 4.12 -13.63 -0.37
C ASN A 125 5.22 -12.57 -0.24
N ALA A 126 4.90 -11.29 -0.45
CA ALA A 126 5.87 -10.21 -0.29
C ALA A 126 6.48 -10.19 1.12
N TRP A 127 5.64 -10.34 2.15
CA TRP A 127 6.09 -10.37 3.54
C TRP A 127 7.04 -11.54 3.82
N ILE A 128 6.70 -12.74 3.34
CA ILE A 128 7.57 -13.92 3.46
C ILE A 128 8.89 -13.71 2.71
N LEU A 129 8.85 -13.16 1.50
CA LEU A 129 10.04 -12.92 0.69
C LEU A 129 10.99 -11.91 1.34
N LEU A 130 10.47 -10.82 1.93
CA LEU A 130 11.28 -9.88 2.69
C LEU A 130 11.96 -10.55 3.89
N LYS A 131 11.26 -11.46 4.59
CA LYS A 131 11.85 -12.23 5.68
C LYS A 131 12.93 -13.20 5.21
N VAL A 132 12.76 -13.83 4.05
CA VAL A 132 13.79 -14.68 3.44
C VAL A 132 15.02 -13.86 3.05
N ILE A 133 14.85 -12.65 2.50
CA ILE A 133 15.94 -11.73 2.18
C ILE A 133 16.75 -11.37 3.45
N GLU A 134 16.06 -11.08 4.55
CA GLU A 134 16.68 -10.85 5.86
C GLU A 134 17.45 -12.08 6.35
N GLU A 135 16.78 -13.25 6.39
CA GLU A 135 17.34 -14.46 7.00
C GLU A 135 18.58 -14.97 6.25
N THR A 136 18.55 -14.90 4.92
CA THR A 136 19.67 -15.37 4.08
C THR A 136 20.89 -14.46 4.16
N GLY A 137 20.75 -13.24 4.69
CA GLY A 137 21.83 -12.25 4.73
C GLY A 137 22.29 -11.81 3.34
N MET A 138 21.48 -12.01 2.29
CA MET A 138 21.88 -11.74 0.91
C MET A 138 22.26 -10.28 0.66
N LEU A 139 21.76 -9.35 1.48
CA LEU A 139 22.09 -7.93 1.40
C LEU A 139 23.38 -7.55 2.13
N GLY A 140 24.02 -8.48 2.83
CA GLY A 140 25.18 -8.21 3.68
C GLY A 140 24.86 -7.41 4.96
N ILE A 141 23.56 -7.24 5.27
CA ILE A 141 23.07 -6.60 6.48
C ILE A 141 22.69 -7.69 7.49
N PRO A 142 23.15 -7.65 8.75
CA PRO A 142 22.85 -8.66 9.76
C PRO A 142 21.35 -8.87 9.99
N LYS A 143 20.94 -10.11 10.25
CA LYS A 143 19.57 -10.43 10.68
C LYS A 143 19.19 -9.63 11.93
N GLY A 144 17.95 -9.12 11.95
CA GLY A 144 17.43 -8.30 13.05
C GLY A 144 17.92 -6.84 13.06
N ASP A 145 18.70 -6.42 12.06
CA ASP A 145 19.12 -5.03 11.92
C ASP A 145 17.91 -4.11 11.64
N PRO A 146 17.85 -2.90 12.25
CA PRO A 146 16.79 -1.92 11.99
C PRO A 146 16.55 -1.61 10.51
N PHE A 147 17.54 -1.81 9.63
CA PHE A 147 17.41 -1.68 8.17
C PHE A 147 16.21 -2.42 7.57
N TYR A 148 15.85 -3.58 8.12
CA TYR A 148 14.75 -4.43 7.63
C TYR A 148 13.37 -3.95 8.09
N GLN A 149 13.29 -3.01 9.03
CA GLN A 149 12.02 -2.50 9.56
C GLN A 149 11.21 -1.80 8.46
N THR A 150 10.13 -2.47 8.06
CA THR A 150 9.24 -2.10 6.96
C THR A 150 7.81 -2.08 7.47
N VAL A 151 7.02 -1.12 6.99
CA VAL A 151 5.60 -0.96 7.30
C VAL A 151 4.81 -1.21 6.03
N PHE A 152 3.86 -2.15 6.12
CA PHE A 152 2.79 -2.25 5.14
C PHE A 152 1.60 -1.47 5.67
N ASP A 153 1.14 -0.50 4.88
CA ASP A 153 -0.06 0.28 5.16
C ASP A 153 -1.16 -0.22 4.23
N ILE A 154 -2.26 -0.72 4.79
CA ILE A 154 -3.40 -1.19 4.01
C ILE A 154 -3.99 0.02 3.27
N SER A 155 -4.47 -0.14 2.05
CA SER A 155 -5.35 0.86 1.45
C SER A 155 -6.73 0.26 1.27
N VAL A 156 -7.76 0.98 1.68
CA VAL A 156 -9.17 0.57 1.56
C VAL A 156 -10.01 1.77 1.12
N GLY A 157 -11.07 1.55 0.35
CA GLY A 157 -11.93 2.62 -0.15
C GLY A 157 -13.35 2.15 -0.41
N TYR A 158 -14.10 2.92 -1.20
CA TYR A 158 -15.55 2.79 -1.44
C TYR A 158 -16.38 3.34 -0.26
N ASP A 159 -17.55 2.76 0.01
CA ASP A 159 -18.49 3.21 1.05
C ASP A 159 -18.39 2.40 2.36
N LEU A 160 -19.04 2.90 3.42
CA LEU A 160 -19.06 2.26 4.72
C LEU A 160 -19.69 0.86 4.66
N ALA A 161 -20.72 0.68 3.85
CA ALA A 161 -21.41 -0.61 3.70
C ALA A 161 -20.48 -1.68 3.11
N GLY A 162 -19.69 -1.31 2.10
CA GLY A 162 -18.70 -2.17 1.46
C GLY A 162 -17.52 -2.47 2.38
N ILE A 163 -17.01 -1.47 3.09
CA ILE A 163 -15.92 -1.68 4.07
C ILE A 163 -16.38 -2.55 5.24
N SER A 164 -17.64 -2.42 5.66
CA SER A 164 -18.26 -3.23 6.72
C SER A 164 -18.73 -4.61 6.24
N SER A 165 -18.55 -4.94 4.96
CA SER A 165 -19.03 -6.22 4.42
C SER A 165 -18.25 -7.41 5.01
N PRO A 166 -18.85 -8.61 5.07
CA PRO A 166 -18.15 -9.80 5.54
C PRO A 166 -16.83 -10.08 4.80
N GLU A 167 -16.78 -9.82 3.49
CA GLU A 167 -15.62 -10.07 2.63
C GLU A 167 -14.46 -9.12 2.95
N VAL A 168 -14.73 -7.81 3.00
CA VAL A 168 -13.69 -6.82 3.33
C VAL A 168 -13.28 -6.94 4.79
N HIS A 169 -14.23 -7.21 5.69
CA HIS A 169 -13.96 -7.46 7.11
C HIS A 169 -13.03 -8.65 7.31
N ASP A 170 -13.30 -9.80 6.68
CA ASP A 170 -12.46 -10.99 6.76
C ASP A 170 -11.08 -10.73 6.17
N TRP A 171 -11.02 -10.05 5.02
CA TRP A 171 -9.76 -9.65 4.40
C TRP A 171 -8.89 -8.79 5.32
N LEU A 172 -9.47 -7.73 5.91
CA LEU A 172 -8.79 -6.84 6.86
C LEU A 172 -8.28 -7.61 8.08
N LYS A 173 -9.06 -8.57 8.59
CA LYS A 173 -8.64 -9.40 9.72
C LYS A 173 -7.45 -10.29 9.36
N ARG A 174 -7.48 -10.91 8.17
CA ARG A 174 -6.45 -11.85 7.70
C ARG A 174 -5.15 -11.16 7.32
N ILE A 175 -5.19 -10.01 6.66
CA ILE A 175 -3.95 -9.26 6.37
C ILE A 175 -3.29 -8.75 7.66
N ARG A 176 -4.08 -8.35 8.67
CA ARG A 176 -3.51 -7.89 9.95
C ARG A 176 -2.80 -9.00 10.72
N ASN A 177 -3.33 -10.23 10.68
CA ASN A 177 -2.70 -11.40 11.28
C ASN A 177 -2.79 -12.59 10.33
N ALA A 178 -1.77 -12.72 9.49
CA ALA A 178 -1.72 -13.64 8.37
C ALA A 178 -1.15 -15.02 8.75
N LYS A 179 -1.33 -15.45 10.01
CA LYS A 179 -0.70 -16.69 10.50
C LYS A 179 -1.11 -17.92 9.69
N ALA A 180 -2.39 -18.02 9.32
CA ALA A 180 -2.90 -19.15 8.55
C ALA A 180 -2.42 -19.09 7.10
N GLU A 181 -2.40 -17.89 6.52
CA GLU A 181 -1.99 -17.61 5.15
C GLU A 181 -0.50 -17.88 4.97
N ILE A 182 0.34 -17.45 5.92
CA ILE A 182 1.78 -17.73 5.92
C ILE A 182 2.03 -19.23 6.03
N ALA A 183 1.32 -19.93 6.91
CA ALA A 183 1.45 -21.38 7.04
C ALA A 183 1.07 -22.09 5.73
N ALA A 184 -0.09 -21.75 5.16
CA ALA A 184 -0.55 -22.32 3.90
C ALA A 184 0.43 -22.03 2.75
N ALA A 185 0.93 -20.80 2.63
CA ALA A 185 1.91 -20.43 1.61
C ALA A 185 3.20 -21.27 1.73
N LYS A 186 3.70 -21.46 2.95
CA LYS A 186 4.90 -22.27 3.21
C LYS A 186 4.68 -23.76 2.96
N GLU A 187 3.49 -24.30 3.23
CA GLU A 187 3.15 -25.70 2.95
C GLU A 187 3.22 -26.05 1.45
N THR A 188 2.97 -25.07 0.56
CA THR A 188 3.07 -25.29 -0.90
C THR A 188 4.50 -25.45 -1.40
N LEU A 189 5.50 -25.14 -0.59
CA LEU A 189 6.89 -25.15 -1.04
C LEU A 189 7.44 -26.58 -1.20
N PRO A 190 8.28 -26.85 -2.23
CA PRO A 190 9.00 -28.11 -2.34
C PRO A 190 10.01 -28.31 -1.19
N ALA A 191 10.49 -29.54 -1.01
CA ALA A 191 11.39 -29.92 0.09
C ALA A 191 12.74 -29.18 0.09
N GLU A 192 13.20 -28.72 -1.08
CA GLU A 192 14.40 -27.90 -1.19
C GLU A 192 14.32 -26.55 -0.43
N TYR A 193 13.11 -26.07 -0.12
CA TYR A 193 12.88 -24.88 0.70
C TYR A 193 12.47 -25.19 2.14
N ASP A 194 12.83 -26.36 2.68
CA ASP A 194 12.52 -26.71 4.08
C ASP A 194 13.08 -25.70 5.09
N ALA A 195 14.20 -25.03 4.78
CA ALA A 195 14.70 -23.91 5.57
C ALA A 195 13.67 -22.77 5.66
N VAL A 196 13.05 -22.40 4.52
CA VAL A 196 11.99 -21.38 4.45
C VAL A 196 10.76 -21.84 5.23
N LYS A 197 10.35 -23.11 5.09
CA LYS A 197 9.21 -23.69 5.82
C LYS A 197 9.36 -23.61 7.33
N ASN A 198 10.59 -23.67 7.83
CA ASN A 198 10.87 -23.61 9.26
C ASN A 198 11.15 -22.19 9.78
N LEU A 199 11.10 -21.16 8.93
CA LEU A 199 11.31 -19.77 9.38
C LEU A 199 10.19 -19.32 10.30
N ASP A 200 10.60 -18.67 11.40
CA ASP A 200 9.70 -17.90 12.24
C ASP A 200 9.46 -16.54 11.59
N ILE A 201 8.20 -16.29 11.22
CA ILE A 201 7.76 -15.08 10.52
C ILE A 201 6.68 -14.44 11.37
N ASP A 202 6.84 -13.16 11.73
CA ASP A 202 5.81 -12.41 12.43
C ASP A 202 4.54 -12.38 11.57
N PRO A 203 3.41 -12.93 12.04
CA PRO A 203 2.18 -12.92 11.26
C PRO A 203 1.51 -11.54 11.21
N HIS A 204 1.96 -10.56 12.00
CA HIS A 204 1.37 -9.23 12.01
C HIS A 204 1.92 -8.35 10.89
N ILE A 205 1.29 -8.44 9.71
CA ILE A 205 1.77 -7.75 8.50
C ILE A 205 1.46 -6.25 8.53
N ALA A 206 0.27 -5.87 9.02
CA ALA A 206 -0.19 -4.48 8.99
C ALA A 206 -1.01 -4.09 10.22
N ASP A 207 -0.77 -2.88 10.73
CA ASP A 207 -1.48 -2.29 11.88
C ASP A 207 -2.08 -0.89 11.56
N SER A 208 -1.94 -0.46 10.30
CA SER A 208 -2.50 0.79 9.80
C SER A 208 -3.24 0.60 8.46
N ALA A 209 -4.17 1.51 8.21
CA ALA A 209 -4.84 1.63 6.92
C ALA A 209 -4.93 3.09 6.48
N THR A 210 -4.68 3.33 5.20
CA THR A 210 -5.15 4.50 4.50
C THR A 210 -6.58 4.28 3.98
N LEU A 211 -7.50 5.17 4.36
CA LEU A 211 -8.79 5.34 3.69
C LEU A 211 -8.61 6.19 2.43
N SER A 212 -8.85 5.60 1.26
CA SER A 212 -8.95 6.34 0.00
C SER A 212 -10.32 6.97 -0.12
N THR A 213 -10.39 8.31 -0.19
CA THR A 213 -11.64 9.04 -0.42
C THR A 213 -11.97 9.20 -1.91
N PHE A 214 -11.27 8.48 -2.79
CA PHE A 214 -11.49 8.48 -4.22
C PHE A 214 -12.34 7.28 -4.63
N HIS A 215 -13.11 7.42 -5.72
CA HIS A 215 -14.03 6.41 -6.26
C HIS A 215 -15.02 5.84 -5.23
N GLY A 216 -16.19 6.45 -5.12
CA GLY A 216 -17.32 5.87 -4.41
C GLY A 216 -17.24 5.96 -2.88
N CYS A 217 -16.41 6.85 -2.33
CA CYS A 217 -16.40 7.18 -0.91
C CYS A 217 -17.23 8.45 -0.65
N PRO A 218 -18.42 8.34 -0.04
CA PRO A 218 -19.23 9.51 0.28
C PRO A 218 -18.54 10.38 1.33
N ARG A 219 -18.47 11.70 1.09
CA ARG A 219 -17.79 12.63 2.00
C ARG A 219 -18.40 12.67 3.41
N ASP A 220 -19.67 12.36 3.55
CA ASP A 220 -20.41 12.28 4.81
C ASP A 220 -20.18 10.96 5.55
N GLU A 221 -19.59 9.95 4.91
CA GLU A 221 -19.25 8.66 5.52
C GLU A 221 -17.80 8.59 6.02
N ILE A 222 -16.91 9.50 5.62
CA ILE A 222 -15.48 9.46 5.96
C ILE A 222 -15.25 9.29 7.46
N GLU A 223 -15.93 10.08 8.29
CA GLU A 223 -15.78 10.01 9.76
C GLU A 223 -16.20 8.62 10.29
N ALA A 224 -17.36 8.12 9.86
CA ALA A 224 -17.88 6.82 10.27
C ALA A 224 -17.00 5.64 9.83
N ILE A 225 -16.42 5.72 8.62
CA ILE A 225 -15.48 4.71 8.11
C ILE A 225 -14.21 4.69 8.96
N VAL A 226 -13.64 5.86 9.27
CA VAL A 226 -12.45 5.94 10.12
C VAL A 226 -12.74 5.40 11.51
N GLU A 227 -13.88 5.74 12.10
CA GLU A 227 -14.31 5.19 13.39
C GLU A 227 -14.47 3.67 13.34
N HIS A 228 -15.07 3.12 12.28
CA HIS A 228 -15.22 1.69 12.06
C HIS A 228 -13.86 0.97 11.99
N LEU A 229 -12.92 1.46 11.19
CA LEU A 229 -11.56 0.91 11.07
C LEU A 229 -10.79 0.93 12.41
N ILE A 230 -11.00 1.96 13.22
CA ILE A 230 -10.41 2.06 14.56
C ILE A 230 -11.07 1.10 15.55
N VAL A 231 -12.40 1.04 15.58
CA VAL A 231 -13.13 0.27 16.59
C VAL A 231 -13.14 -1.22 16.28
N GLU A 232 -13.53 -1.60 15.07
CA GLU A 232 -13.68 -3.01 14.68
C GLU A 232 -12.32 -3.62 14.33
N HIS A 233 -11.50 -2.88 13.58
CA HIS A 233 -10.24 -3.40 13.06
C HIS A 233 -9.01 -2.95 13.85
N LYS A 234 -9.14 -2.11 14.87
CA LYS A 234 -8.01 -1.66 15.72
C LYS A 234 -6.84 -1.11 14.91
N LEU A 235 -7.12 -0.42 13.81
CA LEU A 235 -6.10 0.14 12.92
C LEU A 235 -5.78 1.60 13.28
N HIS A 236 -4.53 2.01 13.07
CA HIS A 236 -4.22 3.42 12.84
C HIS A 236 -4.76 3.82 11.47
N VAL A 237 -5.23 5.05 11.30
CA VAL A 237 -5.90 5.44 10.04
C VAL A 237 -5.31 6.71 9.44
N ILE A 238 -5.04 6.70 8.15
CA ILE A 238 -4.71 7.90 7.37
C ILE A 238 -5.86 8.18 6.41
N VAL A 239 -6.37 9.41 6.38
CA VAL A 239 -7.34 9.83 5.37
C VAL A 239 -6.58 10.41 4.17
N LYS A 240 -6.73 9.79 2.99
CA LYS A 240 -6.12 10.24 1.73
C LYS A 240 -7.04 11.21 1.01
N MET A 241 -6.79 12.50 1.20
CA MET A 241 -7.62 13.60 0.71
C MET A 241 -7.40 13.85 -0.79
N ASN A 242 -8.50 14.14 -1.49
CA ASN A 242 -8.48 14.55 -2.90
C ASN A 242 -7.97 15.99 -3.05
N PRO A 243 -7.25 16.33 -4.14
CA PRO A 243 -6.77 17.70 -4.38
C PRO A 243 -7.88 18.75 -4.48
N THR A 244 -9.10 18.32 -4.79
CA THR A 244 -10.34 19.13 -4.79
C THR A 244 -10.55 19.89 -3.48
N ILE A 245 -10.05 19.39 -2.34
CA ILE A 245 -10.12 20.06 -1.04
C ILE A 245 -9.48 21.46 -1.02
N LEU A 246 -8.58 21.76 -1.97
CA LEU A 246 -7.94 23.07 -2.12
C LEU A 246 -8.86 24.12 -2.77
N GLY A 247 -9.98 23.69 -3.35
CA GLY A 247 -10.95 24.56 -4.03
C GLY A 247 -10.60 24.84 -5.49
N TYR A 248 -11.65 24.98 -6.31
CA TYR A 248 -11.53 25.09 -7.76
C TYR A 248 -10.64 26.25 -8.20
N ASP A 249 -10.91 27.46 -7.71
CA ASP A 249 -10.23 28.66 -8.20
C ASP A 249 -8.73 28.63 -7.89
N PHE A 250 -8.36 28.07 -6.73
CA PHE A 250 -6.95 27.88 -6.36
C PHE A 250 -6.27 26.87 -7.30
N VAL A 251 -6.88 25.70 -7.51
CA VAL A 251 -6.30 24.65 -8.36
C VAL A 251 -6.22 25.11 -9.82
N GLN A 252 -7.28 25.72 -10.35
CA GLN A 252 -7.30 26.28 -11.71
C GLN A 252 -6.18 27.31 -11.89
N ARG A 253 -6.07 28.30 -11.00
CA ARG A 253 -5.02 29.33 -11.11
C ARG A 253 -3.63 28.69 -11.09
N THR A 254 -3.40 27.75 -10.18
CA THR A 254 -2.12 27.04 -10.06
C THR A 254 -1.79 26.30 -11.36
N LEU A 255 -2.73 25.55 -11.91
CA LEU A 255 -2.51 24.79 -13.13
C LEU A 255 -2.33 25.70 -14.35
N HIS A 256 -3.23 26.66 -14.55
CA HIS A 256 -3.31 27.41 -15.80
C HIS A 256 -2.37 28.62 -15.83
N GLU A 257 -2.32 29.39 -14.74
CA GLU A 257 -1.59 30.66 -14.70
C GLU A 257 -0.15 30.49 -14.21
N GLU A 258 0.09 29.62 -13.23
CA GLU A 258 1.41 29.46 -12.60
C GLU A 258 2.25 28.37 -13.29
N LEU A 259 1.64 27.23 -13.61
CA LEU A 259 2.34 26.08 -14.21
C LEU A 259 2.18 25.96 -15.73
N GLY A 260 1.20 26.67 -16.32
CA GLY A 260 0.96 26.69 -17.78
C GLY A 260 0.27 25.44 -18.33
N TYR A 261 -0.34 24.61 -17.48
CA TYR A 261 -1.14 23.44 -17.86
C TYR A 261 -2.57 23.83 -18.28
N THR A 262 -2.70 24.79 -19.20
CA THR A 262 -4.00 25.33 -19.67
C THR A 262 -4.86 24.33 -20.43
N HIS A 263 -4.33 23.16 -20.76
CA HIS A 263 -5.04 22.08 -21.46
C HIS A 263 -5.73 21.11 -20.50
N ILE A 264 -5.47 21.19 -19.19
CA ILE A 264 -6.16 20.38 -18.19
C ILE A 264 -7.49 21.09 -17.89
N GLU A 265 -8.58 20.48 -18.29
CA GLU A 265 -9.92 20.90 -17.92
C GLU A 265 -10.22 20.41 -16.49
N LEU A 266 -10.95 21.20 -15.72
CA LEU A 266 -11.33 20.86 -14.34
C LEU A 266 -12.84 20.74 -14.25
N ASP A 267 -13.32 19.65 -13.68
CA ASP A 267 -14.73 19.50 -13.34
C ASP A 267 -15.07 20.27 -12.06
N ARG A 268 -15.74 21.41 -12.19
CA ARG A 268 -16.18 22.22 -11.04
C ARG A 268 -17.11 21.46 -10.09
N GLU A 269 -17.97 20.60 -10.61
CA GLU A 269 -18.93 19.86 -9.79
C GLU A 269 -18.21 18.88 -8.84
N ALA A 270 -17.08 18.31 -9.28
CA ALA A 270 -16.23 17.47 -8.42
C ALA A 270 -15.73 18.24 -7.18
N PHE A 271 -15.34 19.51 -7.31
CA PHE A 271 -14.89 20.32 -6.18
C PHE A 271 -16.03 20.65 -5.20
N GLU A 272 -17.24 20.87 -5.71
CA GLU A 272 -18.41 21.22 -4.90
C GLU A 272 -18.96 20.02 -4.13
N LYS A 273 -18.93 18.82 -4.73
CA LYS A 273 -19.41 17.58 -4.12
C LYS A 273 -18.43 16.98 -3.10
N ASP A 274 -17.14 17.28 -3.20
CA ASP A 274 -16.12 16.69 -2.33
C ASP A 274 -16.04 17.38 -0.95
N LEU A 275 -15.23 16.82 -0.06
CA LEU A 275 -14.97 17.37 1.27
C LEU A 275 -14.31 18.76 1.17
N GLN A 276 -14.89 19.78 1.82
CA GLN A 276 -14.35 21.13 1.83
C GLN A 276 -13.28 21.29 2.93
N PHE A 277 -12.29 22.17 2.71
CA PHE A 277 -11.15 22.34 3.62
C PHE A 277 -11.54 22.58 5.07
N GLY A 278 -12.45 23.53 5.32
CA GLY A 278 -12.88 23.87 6.69
C GLY A 278 -13.56 22.69 7.40
N GLU A 279 -14.42 21.98 6.69
CA GLU A 279 -15.10 20.79 7.21
C GLU A 279 -14.11 19.64 7.46
N GLY A 280 -13.15 19.46 6.56
CA GLY A 280 -12.07 18.48 6.72
C GLY A 280 -11.21 18.77 7.95
N VAL A 281 -10.86 20.03 8.22
CA VAL A 281 -10.12 20.40 9.44
C VAL A 281 -10.90 20.04 10.70
N GLU A 282 -12.19 20.36 10.76
CA GLU A 282 -13.02 20.04 11.93
C GLU A 282 -13.25 18.54 12.09
N MET A 283 -13.44 17.81 10.99
CA MET A 283 -13.52 16.35 10.98
C MET A 283 -12.23 15.72 11.53
N MET A 284 -11.07 16.15 11.04
CA MET A 284 -9.78 15.62 11.49
C MET A 284 -9.53 15.88 12.98
N LYS A 285 -9.94 17.04 13.52
CA LYS A 285 -9.87 17.32 14.97
C LYS A 285 -10.72 16.34 15.79
N ARG A 286 -11.96 16.07 15.35
CA ARG A 286 -12.84 15.09 16.02
C ARG A 286 -12.24 13.69 15.97
N LEU A 287 -11.77 13.27 14.80
CA LEU A 287 -11.15 11.96 14.59
C LEU A 287 -9.88 11.76 15.40
N GLN A 288 -9.04 12.79 15.56
CA GLN A 288 -7.85 12.71 16.42
C GLN A 288 -8.24 12.42 17.88
N VAL A 289 -9.21 13.17 18.43
CA VAL A 289 -9.71 12.93 19.79
C VAL A 289 -10.34 11.55 19.93
N PHE A 290 -11.10 11.11 18.92
CA PHE A 290 -11.71 9.77 18.91
C PHE A 290 -10.64 8.67 18.90
N ALA A 291 -9.62 8.80 18.05
CA ALA A 291 -8.54 7.82 17.92
C ALA A 291 -7.72 7.71 19.21
N GLU A 292 -7.38 8.84 19.84
CA GLU A 292 -6.64 8.86 21.11
C GLU A 292 -7.38 8.10 22.21
N LYS A 293 -8.72 8.26 22.31
CA LYS A 293 -9.55 7.50 23.27
C LYS A 293 -9.50 5.99 23.05
N HIS A 294 -9.19 5.54 21.84
CA HIS A 294 -9.07 4.13 21.47
C HIS A 294 -7.62 3.65 21.39
N GLY A 295 -6.64 4.47 21.81
CA GLY A 295 -5.21 4.15 21.73
C GLY A 295 -4.70 4.05 20.28
N LYS A 296 -5.39 4.72 19.34
CA LYS A 296 -5.05 4.79 17.92
C LYS A 296 -4.66 6.21 17.52
N ARG A 297 -4.20 6.35 16.28
CA ARG A 297 -3.75 7.62 15.71
C ARG A 297 -4.42 7.81 14.36
N VAL A 298 -4.77 9.05 14.07
CA VAL A 298 -5.32 9.45 12.78
C VAL A 298 -4.42 10.50 12.13
N GLY A 299 -4.17 10.35 10.83
CA GLY A 299 -3.41 11.29 10.02
C GLY A 299 -4.13 11.63 8.72
N ALA A 300 -3.58 12.56 7.95
CA ALA A 300 -4.04 12.89 6.62
C ALA A 300 -2.86 12.94 5.65
N LYS A 301 -3.11 12.61 4.38
CA LYS A 301 -2.18 12.83 3.28
C LYS A 301 -2.90 13.39 2.06
N PHE A 302 -2.18 14.15 1.25
CA PHE A 302 -2.71 14.92 0.13
C PHE A 302 -2.11 14.42 -1.18
N THR A 303 -2.26 13.12 -1.44
CA THR A 303 -1.61 12.40 -2.55
C THR A 303 -2.61 11.63 -3.40
N ASN A 304 -3.88 12.04 -3.43
CA ASN A 304 -4.90 11.42 -4.28
C ASN A 304 -4.94 12.04 -5.68
N THR A 305 -5.62 11.35 -6.59
CA THR A 305 -5.79 11.78 -7.98
C THR A 305 -6.68 13.02 -8.07
N LEU A 306 -6.34 13.95 -8.95
CA LEU A 306 -7.19 15.08 -9.32
C LEU A 306 -8.18 14.63 -10.40
N VAL A 307 -9.48 14.84 -10.17
CA VAL A 307 -10.50 14.67 -11.21
C VAL A 307 -10.35 15.80 -12.22
N VAL A 308 -10.22 15.45 -13.49
CA VAL A 308 -10.05 16.35 -14.64
C VAL A 308 -11.10 16.04 -15.70
#